data_AF-A0AAD5X8A1-F1
#
_entry.id   AF-A0AAD5X8A1-F1
#
_cell.length_a   1.000
_cell.length_b   1.000
_cell.length_c   1.000
_cell.angle_alpha   90.00
_cell.angle_beta   90.00
_cell.angle_gamma   90.00
#
_symmetry.space_group_name_H-M   'P 1'
#
loop_
_entity.id
_entity.type
_entity.pdbx_description
1 polymer ?
#
loop_
_entity_poly.entity_id
_entity_poly.type
_entity_poly.pdbx_seq_one_letter_code
_entity_poly.pdbx_strand_id
1 'polypeptide(L)'
;MLPRSPAVPYKASLPPEMDSLIDQTSRLALGPRRLYVDALNFHWLGNWKRCNWNYTNILSSVRTFVQSAHRTGYELKVFIDGANMTSEAIRKWQKRREREVREGKRRAPQGMSVLIGEAFQRCGVEVCYSYDADNDDTMASYAQADGADVLSQDKDFFRYRQSNFTVYEGFTYSNTHPQTLFLTPKPTPSSLHLVSKRDIINPPPETRNVDPSLHGLRTMRYIRGAPSALVRLAGNAHIAARPLRQAVYARLGLQGSVLERFPVWDEGAQQVRWDEQEVQPSTAYDRYLNNPRAAVIQIFGSHRKPDGISWYEWNNHVYAMHAVVLELCLWGGGSSRLCLMDLLGDAKRAGRAGGYLRRSPRYPRT
;
A
#
# COMPACT_ATOMS: atom_id res chain seq x y z
N MET A 1 -29.25 13.44 29.78
CA MET A 1 -28.07 14.20 29.34
C MET A 1 -26.91 13.82 30.24
N LEU A 2 -25.93 13.06 29.74
CA LEU A 2 -24.74 12.69 30.52
C LEU A 2 -23.63 13.72 30.27
N PRO A 3 -22.84 14.10 31.29
CA PRO A 3 -21.80 15.11 31.16
C PRO A 3 -20.65 14.56 30.32
N ARG A 4 -20.18 15.36 29.36
CA ARG A 4 -18.97 15.07 28.57
C ARG A 4 -17.75 15.22 29.47
N SER A 5 -16.98 14.15 29.62
CA SER A 5 -15.65 14.21 30.25
C SER A 5 -14.72 15.16 29.47
N PRO A 6 -13.90 15.97 30.15
CA PRO A 6 -12.96 16.86 29.48
C PRO A 6 -11.83 16.07 28.81
N ALA A 7 -11.46 16.50 27.61
CA ALA A 7 -10.34 15.95 26.87
C ALA A 7 -9.03 16.24 27.61
N VAL A 8 -8.29 15.19 27.98
CA VAL A 8 -6.95 15.30 28.55
C VAL A 8 -5.94 15.57 27.41
N PRO A 9 -5.19 16.69 27.42
CA PRO A 9 -4.16 16.92 26.42
C PRO A 9 -2.90 16.12 26.78
N TYR A 10 -2.62 15.05 26.04
CA TYR A 10 -1.36 14.31 26.15
C TYR A 10 -0.23 15.12 25.49
N LYS A 11 0.45 15.97 26.28
CA LYS A 11 1.78 16.50 25.97
C LYS A 11 2.75 15.94 27.01
N ALA A 12 3.23 14.72 26.79
CA ALA A 12 4.44 14.27 27.45
C ALA A 12 5.62 14.92 26.71
N SER A 13 6.14 16.02 27.25
CA SER A 13 7.47 16.52 26.91
C SER A 13 8.49 15.47 27.34
N LEU A 14 9.27 14.96 26.39
CA LEU A 14 10.39 14.07 26.70
C LEU A 14 11.41 14.82 27.60
N PRO A 15 12.07 14.12 28.55
CA PRO A 15 13.07 14.75 29.41
C PRO A 15 14.25 15.30 28.60
N PRO A 16 14.77 16.50 28.91
CA PRO A 16 15.89 17.14 28.20
C PRO A 16 17.26 16.47 28.43
N GLU A 17 17.34 15.35 29.16
CA GLU A 17 18.60 14.68 29.52
C GLU A 17 19.03 13.56 28.54
N MET A 18 18.30 13.31 27.46
CA MET A 18 18.71 12.34 26.42
C MET A 18 19.55 12.92 25.27
N ASP A 19 19.84 14.23 25.27
CA ASP A 19 20.56 14.88 24.18
C ASP A 19 22.09 14.97 24.38
N SER A 20 22.64 14.58 25.54
CA SER A 20 24.07 14.86 25.87
C SER A 20 25.04 13.65 25.86
N LEU A 21 24.63 12.46 25.41
CA LEU A 21 25.51 11.27 25.38
C LEU A 21 25.40 10.46 24.08
N ILE A 22 25.38 11.16 22.94
CA ILE A 22 25.65 10.52 21.65
C ILE A 22 27.02 11.02 21.19
N ASP A 23 28.04 10.33 21.67
CA ASP A 23 29.39 10.41 21.15
C ASP A 23 29.38 10.05 19.65
N GLN A 24 29.47 11.05 18.79
CA GLN A 24 29.50 10.87 17.33
C GLN A 24 30.73 10.06 16.88
N THR A 25 31.77 10.02 17.72
CA THR A 25 33.05 9.40 17.44
C THR A 25 33.00 7.87 17.54
N SER A 26 32.24 7.30 18.48
CA SER A 26 32.02 5.84 18.57
C SER A 26 31.09 5.28 17.48
N ARG A 27 30.26 6.12 16.85
CA ARG A 27 29.35 5.69 15.76
C ARG A 27 30.04 5.40 14.43
N LEU A 28 31.21 6.01 14.18
CA LEU A 28 31.94 5.82 12.92
C LEU A 28 32.62 4.44 12.81
N ALA A 29 32.78 3.72 13.93
CA ALA A 29 33.48 2.43 13.95
C ALA A 29 32.61 1.20 13.58
N LEU A 30 31.28 1.31 13.62
CA LEU A 30 30.37 0.14 13.49
C LEU A 30 29.62 0.05 12.14
N GLY A 31 29.94 0.92 11.17
CA GLY A 31 29.21 0.99 9.90
C GLY A 31 27.77 1.51 10.08
N PRO A 32 27.03 1.70 8.98
CA PRO A 32 25.63 2.12 9.05
C PRO A 32 24.78 1.00 9.68
N ARG A 33 23.84 1.37 10.55
CA ARG A 33 22.84 0.43 11.08
C ARG A 33 21.84 0.14 9.98
N ARG A 34 21.35 -1.10 9.88
CA ARG A 34 20.31 -1.44 8.90
C ARG A 34 18.93 -1.43 9.55
N LEU A 35 17.95 -0.88 8.85
CA LEU A 35 16.55 -0.88 9.28
C LEU A 35 15.66 -1.36 8.13
N TYR A 36 14.99 -2.48 8.36
CA TYR A 36 14.09 -3.12 7.40
C TYR A 36 12.65 -2.74 7.71
N VAL A 37 11.98 -2.20 6.70
CA VAL A 37 10.69 -1.54 6.86
C VAL A 37 9.62 -2.37 6.17
N ASP A 38 8.60 -2.75 6.90
CA ASP A 38 7.36 -3.24 6.32
C ASP A 38 6.58 -2.05 5.73
N ALA A 39 6.50 -1.99 4.39
CA ALA A 39 5.89 -0.85 3.71
C ALA A 39 4.40 -0.72 4.00
N LEU A 40 3.68 -1.85 4.10
CA LEU A 40 2.25 -1.82 4.38
C LEU A 40 1.95 -1.54 5.84
N ASN A 41 2.91 -1.69 6.75
CA ASN A 41 2.80 -1.12 8.09
C ASN A 41 3.16 0.37 8.10
N PHE A 42 4.19 0.79 7.35
CA PHE A 42 4.65 2.18 7.30
C PHE A 42 3.53 3.21 7.02
N HIS A 43 2.58 2.89 6.15
CA HIS A 43 1.47 3.81 5.84
C HIS A 43 0.52 4.08 7.02
N TRP A 44 0.53 3.22 8.04
CA TRP A 44 -0.19 3.43 9.30
C TRP A 44 0.67 4.16 10.34
N LEU A 45 2.00 3.98 10.28
CA LEU A 45 2.98 4.57 11.19
C LEU A 45 3.19 6.05 10.96
N GLY A 46 3.31 6.43 9.69
CA GLY A 46 3.30 7.83 9.32
C GLY A 46 1.98 8.42 9.77
N ASN A 47 2.02 9.49 10.58
CA ASN A 47 0.87 10.26 11.04
C ASN A 47 0.14 10.92 9.86
N TRP A 48 -0.35 10.13 8.89
CA TRP A 48 -1.05 10.51 7.67
C TRP A 48 -2.48 10.85 8.07
N LYS A 49 -2.57 11.86 8.94
CA LYS A 49 -3.82 12.34 9.50
C LYS A 49 -4.65 12.85 8.32
N ARG A 50 -5.66 12.05 7.97
CA ARG A 50 -6.89 12.43 7.24
C ARG A 50 -6.93 12.30 5.71
N CYS A 51 -5.87 11.91 4.99
CA CYS A 51 -5.96 11.81 3.52
C CYS A 51 -5.00 10.80 2.86
N ASN A 52 -5.12 9.51 3.21
CA ASN A 52 -4.33 8.42 2.60
C ASN A 52 -4.57 8.24 1.10
N TRP A 53 -5.57 8.92 0.54
CA TRP A 53 -5.95 8.91 -0.87
C TRP A 53 -5.23 9.98 -1.71
N ASN A 54 -4.18 10.60 -1.16
CA ASN A 54 -3.39 11.61 -1.86
C ASN A 54 -1.93 11.14 -2.04
N TYR A 55 -1.60 10.66 -3.25
CA TYR A 55 -0.26 10.15 -3.58
C TYR A 55 0.88 11.15 -3.34
N THR A 56 0.62 12.47 -3.45
CA THR A 56 1.68 13.47 -3.19
C THR A 56 2.15 13.44 -1.73
N ASN A 57 1.24 13.13 -0.81
CA ASN A 57 1.56 13.05 0.61
C ASN A 57 2.42 11.81 0.89
N ILE A 58 2.16 10.69 0.19
CA ILE A 58 2.95 9.46 0.29
C ILE A 58 4.42 9.76 -0.02
N LEU A 59 4.71 10.35 -1.19
CA LEU A 59 6.08 10.66 -1.59
C LEU A 59 6.76 11.65 -0.63
N SER A 60 6.06 12.70 -0.20
CA SER A 60 6.65 13.64 0.78
C SER A 60 6.96 12.97 2.11
N SER A 61 6.08 12.10 2.61
CA SER A 61 6.28 11.42 3.89
C SER A 61 7.41 10.41 3.82
N VAL A 62 7.48 9.62 2.74
CA VAL A 62 8.59 8.69 2.50
C VAL A 62 9.91 9.46 2.39
N ARG A 63 9.96 10.56 1.63
CA ARG A 63 11.16 11.39 1.53
C ARG A 63 11.63 11.90 2.88
N THR A 64 10.72 12.43 3.70
CA THR A 64 11.06 12.91 5.05
C THR A 64 11.60 11.78 5.92
N PHE A 65 10.97 10.59 5.87
CA PHE A 65 11.44 9.42 6.60
C PHE A 65 12.83 8.97 6.17
N VAL A 66 13.05 8.76 4.86
CA VAL A 66 14.35 8.31 4.32
C VAL A 66 15.47 9.30 4.65
N GLN A 67 15.22 10.60 4.45
CA GLN A 67 16.20 11.63 4.79
C GLN A 67 16.53 11.65 6.28
N SER A 68 15.55 11.38 7.15
CA SER A 68 15.77 11.37 8.60
C SER A 68 16.48 10.09 9.06
N ALA A 69 16.16 8.95 8.45
CA ALA A 69 16.84 7.68 8.66
C ALA A 69 18.32 7.77 8.30
N HIS A 70 18.65 8.28 7.10
CA HIS A 70 20.03 8.44 6.65
C HIS A 70 20.83 9.37 7.57
N ARG A 71 20.24 10.50 7.99
CA ARG A 71 20.88 11.42 8.97
C ARG A 71 21.13 10.78 10.33
N THR A 72 20.30 9.82 10.71
CA THR A 72 20.45 9.08 11.98
C THR A 72 21.46 7.94 11.86
N GLY A 73 21.94 7.64 10.64
CA GLY A 73 22.89 6.57 10.36
C GLY A 73 22.25 5.23 10.01
N TYR A 74 20.98 5.23 9.58
CA TYR A 74 20.32 4.03 9.08
C TYR A 74 20.44 3.87 7.57
N GLU A 75 20.80 2.68 7.12
CA GLU A 75 20.59 2.17 5.77
C GLU A 75 19.23 1.45 5.71
N LEU A 76 18.42 1.78 4.72
CA LEU A 76 17.05 1.28 4.61
C LEU A 76 16.92 0.20 3.53
N LYS A 77 16.11 -0.82 3.82
CA LYS A 77 15.53 -1.73 2.85
C LYS A 77 14.05 -1.89 3.16
N VAL A 78 13.21 -1.97 2.14
CA VAL A 78 11.75 -1.99 2.30
C VAL A 78 11.19 -3.28 1.76
N PHE A 79 10.36 -3.94 2.55
CA PHE A 79 9.70 -5.20 2.18
C PHE A 79 8.22 -4.97 1.94
N ILE A 80 7.70 -5.55 0.85
CA ILE A 80 6.31 -5.45 0.45
C ILE A 80 5.76 -6.84 0.18
N ASP A 81 4.60 -7.12 0.78
CA ASP A 81 3.85 -8.35 0.53
C ASP A 81 3.59 -8.55 -0.98
N GLY A 82 3.99 -9.71 -1.49
CA GLY A 82 3.85 -10.08 -2.88
C GLY A 82 2.60 -10.92 -3.15
N ALA A 83 2.68 -11.79 -4.17
CA ALA A 83 1.52 -12.51 -4.69
C ALA A 83 1.28 -13.90 -4.06
N ASN A 84 2.27 -14.44 -3.34
CA ASN A 84 2.16 -15.78 -2.75
C ASN A 84 1.32 -15.75 -1.48
N MET A 85 0.06 -16.16 -1.61
CA MET A 85 -0.87 -16.20 -0.49
C MET A 85 -1.22 -17.65 -0.15
N THR A 86 -1.00 -18.05 1.10
CA THR A 86 -1.56 -19.31 1.63
C THR A 86 -3.09 -19.28 1.57
N SER A 87 -3.75 -20.43 1.57
CA SER A 87 -5.22 -20.51 1.61
C SER A 87 -5.81 -19.74 2.80
N GLU A 88 -5.10 -19.71 3.93
CA GLU A 88 -5.48 -18.92 5.09
C GLU A 88 -5.39 -17.40 4.81
N ALA A 89 -4.28 -16.94 4.22
CA ALA A 89 -4.08 -15.55 3.84
C ALA A 89 -5.13 -15.09 2.84
N ILE A 90 -5.44 -15.91 1.82
CA ILE A 90 -6.50 -15.65 0.84
C ILE A 90 -7.84 -15.49 1.56
N ARG A 91 -8.19 -16.40 2.47
CA ARG A 91 -9.45 -16.33 3.23
C ARG A 91 -9.54 -15.08 4.11
N LYS A 92 -8.45 -14.71 4.81
CA LYS A 92 -8.39 -13.48 5.63
C LYS A 92 -8.56 -12.23 4.75
N TRP A 93 -7.88 -12.21 3.61
CA TRP A 93 -7.98 -11.14 2.63
C TRP A 93 -9.39 -11.02 2.06
N GLN A 94 -10.01 -12.12 1.63
CA GLN A 94 -11.39 -12.14 1.13
C GLN A 94 -12.38 -11.60 2.15
N LYS A 95 -12.34 -12.10 3.40
CA LYS A 95 -13.18 -11.60 4.50
C LYS A 95 -13.01 -10.10 4.74
N ARG A 96 -11.78 -9.59 4.65
CA ARG A 96 -11.49 -8.16 4.78
C ARG A 96 -12.15 -7.37 3.64
N ARG A 97 -12.05 -7.83 2.39
CA ARG A 97 -12.66 -7.19 1.22
C ARG A 97 -14.18 -7.23 1.26
N GLU A 98 -14.77 -8.35 1.69
CA GLU A 98 -16.23 -8.45 1.91
C GLU A 98 -16.71 -7.46 2.96
N ARG A 99 -15.99 -7.33 4.08
CA ARG A 99 -16.31 -6.34 5.11
C ARG A 99 -16.25 -4.91 4.54
N GLU A 100 -15.24 -4.58 3.74
CA GLU A 100 -15.11 -3.26 3.11
C GLU A 100 -16.30 -2.92 2.20
N VAL A 101 -16.78 -3.88 1.41
CA VAL A 101 -17.98 -3.70 0.57
C VAL A 101 -19.24 -3.57 1.42
N ARG A 102 -19.43 -4.47 2.39
CA ARG A 102 -20.62 -4.51 3.25
C ARG A 102 -20.76 -3.22 4.07
N GLU A 103 -19.67 -2.77 4.68
CA GLU A 103 -19.64 -1.59 5.56
C GLU A 103 -19.47 -0.27 4.80
N GLY A 104 -19.14 -0.31 3.51
CA GLY A 104 -18.81 0.89 2.73
C GLY A 104 -17.59 1.63 3.30
N LYS A 105 -16.63 0.91 3.86
CA LYS A 105 -15.45 1.50 4.53
C LYS A 105 -14.18 0.92 3.94
N ARG A 106 -13.32 1.79 3.42
CA ARG A 106 -11.98 1.41 2.98
C ARG A 106 -10.97 2.49 3.37
N ARG A 107 -9.91 2.07 4.07
CA ARG A 107 -8.92 2.99 4.64
C ARG A 107 -7.67 3.18 3.77
N ALA A 108 -7.32 2.17 2.96
CA ALA A 108 -6.19 2.23 2.05
C ALA A 108 -6.66 2.50 0.60
N PRO A 109 -6.02 3.39 -0.15
CA PRO A 109 -6.34 3.61 -1.56
C PRO A 109 -6.04 2.39 -2.42
N GLN A 110 -6.60 2.38 -3.63
CA GLN A 110 -6.16 1.48 -4.69
C GLN A 110 -4.67 1.75 -5.02
N GLY A 111 -3.91 0.67 -5.24
CA GLY A 111 -2.49 0.75 -5.61
C GLY A 111 -1.54 1.11 -4.47
N MET A 112 -1.96 1.11 -3.20
CA MET A 112 -1.09 1.53 -2.07
C MET A 112 0.27 0.82 -2.05
N SER A 113 0.33 -0.50 -2.26
CA SER A 113 1.59 -1.27 -2.30
C SER A 113 2.55 -0.79 -3.39
N VAL A 114 2.00 -0.48 -4.58
CA VAL A 114 2.78 0.03 -5.72
C VAL A 114 3.27 1.43 -5.40
N LEU A 115 2.37 2.30 -4.94
CA LEU A 115 2.70 3.69 -4.63
C LEU A 115 3.76 3.79 -3.55
N ILE A 116 3.66 3.03 -2.47
CA ILE A 116 4.67 3.10 -1.41
C ILE A 116 6.02 2.58 -1.89
N GLY A 117 6.05 1.49 -2.66
CA GLY A 117 7.26 0.96 -3.29
C GLY A 117 7.92 2.00 -4.21
N GLU A 118 7.16 2.58 -5.14
CA GLU A 118 7.65 3.63 -6.04
C GLU A 118 8.17 4.86 -5.26
N ALA A 119 7.54 5.24 -4.15
CA ALA A 119 8.02 6.36 -3.33
C ALA A 119 9.39 6.08 -2.72
N PHE A 120 9.59 4.87 -2.18
CA PHE A 120 10.87 4.46 -1.60
C PHE A 120 11.95 4.33 -2.67
N GLN A 121 11.65 3.72 -3.82
CA GLN A 121 12.56 3.62 -4.96
C GLN A 121 13.01 5.00 -5.45
N ARG A 122 12.09 5.98 -5.56
CA ARG A 122 12.42 7.38 -5.90
C ARG A 122 13.31 8.07 -4.87
N CYS A 123 13.35 7.57 -3.65
CA CYS A 123 14.23 8.06 -2.60
C CYS A 123 15.53 7.25 -2.49
N GLY A 124 15.82 6.38 -3.47
CA GLY A 124 17.05 5.58 -3.53
C GLY A 124 17.07 4.39 -2.58
N VAL A 125 15.92 3.97 -2.05
CA VAL A 125 15.80 2.84 -1.14
C VAL A 125 15.50 1.55 -1.92
N GLU A 126 16.20 0.47 -1.60
CA GLU A 126 15.92 -0.85 -2.15
C GLU A 126 14.55 -1.34 -1.70
N VAL A 127 13.74 -1.80 -2.66
CA VAL A 127 12.40 -2.35 -2.41
C VAL A 127 12.38 -3.81 -2.84
N CYS A 128 12.03 -4.67 -1.89
CA CYS A 128 11.96 -6.11 -2.01
C CYS A 128 10.50 -6.56 -1.92
N TYR A 129 9.94 -7.05 -3.01
CA TYR A 129 8.65 -7.71 -3.03
C TYR A 129 8.84 -9.19 -2.67
N SER A 130 8.26 -9.59 -1.55
CA SER A 130 8.32 -10.96 -1.00
C SER A 130 7.42 -11.86 -1.85
N TYR A 131 8.03 -12.65 -2.73
CA TYR A 131 7.28 -13.48 -3.68
C TYR A 131 7.46 -14.97 -3.46
N ASP A 132 8.52 -15.41 -2.78
CA ASP A 132 8.80 -16.82 -2.52
C ASP A 132 8.12 -17.29 -1.23
N ALA A 133 8.26 -16.52 -0.15
CA ALA A 133 7.64 -16.76 1.15
C ALA A 133 6.73 -15.59 1.60
N ASP A 134 6.05 -15.78 2.73
CA ASP A 134 5.30 -14.71 3.40
C ASP A 134 6.23 -13.53 3.73
N ASN A 135 5.69 -12.31 3.70
CA ASN A 135 6.48 -11.10 3.89
C ASN A 135 7.17 -11.03 5.26
N ASP A 136 6.50 -11.52 6.31
CA ASP A 136 7.08 -11.50 7.66
C ASP A 136 8.24 -12.50 7.77
N ASP A 137 8.08 -13.70 7.20
CA ASP A 137 9.14 -14.73 7.17
C ASP A 137 10.33 -14.24 6.33
N THR A 138 10.05 -13.62 5.18
CA THR A 138 11.08 -13.05 4.28
C THR A 138 11.86 -11.96 4.99
N MET A 139 11.18 -10.93 5.54
CA MET A 139 11.85 -9.81 6.18
C MET A 139 12.61 -10.22 7.44
N ALA A 140 12.08 -11.14 8.25
CA ALA A 140 12.78 -11.67 9.42
C ALA A 140 14.08 -12.41 9.03
N SER A 141 14.04 -13.16 7.93
CA SER A 141 15.20 -13.90 7.42
C SER A 141 16.31 -12.97 6.93
N TYR A 142 15.96 -11.93 6.16
CA TYR A 142 16.90 -10.88 5.78
C TYR A 142 17.43 -10.12 6.99
N ALA A 143 16.56 -9.73 7.93
CA ALA A 143 16.98 -8.99 9.12
C ALA A 143 17.98 -9.79 9.96
N GLN A 144 17.74 -11.10 10.12
CA GLN A 144 18.64 -12.01 10.81
C GLN A 144 20.01 -12.10 10.12
N ALA A 145 20.02 -12.29 8.80
CA ALA A 145 21.23 -12.47 8.00
C ALA A 145 22.08 -11.18 7.95
N ASP A 146 21.42 -10.03 7.83
CA ASP A 146 22.07 -8.74 7.61
C ASP A 146 22.32 -7.96 8.92
N GLY A 147 21.92 -8.51 10.07
CA GLY A 147 21.99 -7.84 11.38
C GLY A 147 21.19 -6.54 11.42
N ALA A 148 20.03 -6.53 10.75
CA ALA A 148 19.17 -5.35 10.63
C ALA A 148 18.07 -5.34 11.70
N ASP A 149 17.66 -4.15 12.11
CA ASP A 149 16.44 -3.99 12.91
C ASP A 149 15.18 -3.98 12.01
N VAL A 150 14.01 -4.19 12.60
CA VAL A 150 12.72 -4.26 11.90
C VAL A 150 11.79 -3.13 12.35
N LEU A 151 11.16 -2.43 11.41
CA LEU A 151 10.07 -1.47 11.65
C LEU A 151 8.75 -2.07 11.16
N SER A 152 7.93 -2.60 12.07
CA SER A 152 6.60 -3.14 11.77
C SER A 152 5.69 -3.15 13.01
N GLN A 153 4.38 -2.94 12.80
CA GLN A 153 3.37 -3.18 13.85
C GLN A 153 2.90 -4.63 13.88
N ASP A 154 3.41 -5.52 13.03
CA ASP A 154 3.09 -6.94 13.15
C ASP A 154 3.77 -7.54 14.39
N LYS A 155 3.03 -8.37 15.12
CA LYS A 155 3.53 -9.08 16.30
C LYS A 155 4.18 -10.40 15.92
N ASP A 156 4.02 -10.85 14.69
CA ASP A 156 4.52 -12.16 14.25
C ASP A 156 6.05 -12.22 14.21
N PHE A 157 6.75 -11.07 14.16
CA PHE A 157 8.21 -10.96 14.35
C PHE A 157 8.74 -11.50 15.67
N PHE A 158 7.92 -11.60 16.72
CA PHE A 158 8.35 -12.16 18.01
C PHE A 158 8.21 -13.69 18.10
N ARG A 159 7.70 -14.33 17.04
CA ARG A 159 7.53 -15.79 16.97
C ARG A 159 8.83 -16.50 16.62
N TYR A 160 9.79 -15.80 16.02
CA TYR A 160 11.04 -16.40 15.57
C TYR A 160 11.95 -16.75 16.74
N ARG A 161 12.50 -17.97 16.74
CA ARG A 161 13.49 -18.42 17.72
C ARG A 161 14.82 -17.76 17.43
N GLN A 162 15.52 -17.36 18.50
CA GLN A 162 16.90 -16.85 18.42
C GLN A 162 17.09 -15.65 17.47
N SER A 163 16.03 -14.85 17.27
CA SER A 163 16.11 -13.63 16.48
C SER A 163 17.12 -12.66 17.08
N ASN A 164 18.03 -12.12 16.27
CA ASN A 164 19.03 -11.13 16.69
C ASN A 164 18.63 -9.67 16.41
N PHE A 165 17.44 -9.44 15.83
CA PHE A 165 16.96 -8.13 15.44
C PHE A 165 16.05 -7.49 16.50
N THR A 166 16.06 -6.16 16.59
CA THR A 166 15.08 -5.40 17.39
C THR A 166 13.86 -5.04 16.55
N VAL A 167 12.66 -5.19 17.12
CA VAL A 167 11.41 -4.77 16.46
C VAL A 167 10.97 -3.41 17.00
N TYR A 168 10.68 -2.48 16.10
CA TYR A 168 10.16 -1.15 16.36
C TYR A 168 8.73 -1.04 15.84
N GLU A 169 7.83 -0.44 16.62
CA GLU A 169 6.40 -0.30 16.28
C GLU A 169 6.02 1.06 15.71
N GLY A 170 6.98 1.98 15.62
CA GLY A 170 6.73 3.34 15.19
C GLY A 170 7.98 4.20 15.20
N PHE A 171 7.80 5.43 14.77
CA PHE A 171 8.87 6.42 14.74
C PHE A 171 8.31 7.83 14.92
N THR A 172 9.18 8.73 15.38
CA THR A 172 8.92 10.16 15.44
C THR A 172 10.13 10.93 14.90
N TYR A 173 9.93 12.21 14.62
CA TYR A 173 11.01 13.12 14.25
C TYR A 173 11.30 14.03 15.43
N SER A 174 12.59 14.33 15.65
CA SER A 174 12.97 15.33 16.65
C SER A 174 12.36 16.70 16.31
N ASN A 175 11.82 17.37 17.34
CA ASN A 175 11.38 18.77 17.22
C ASN A 175 12.56 19.74 17.37
N THR A 176 13.64 19.34 18.06
CA THR A 176 14.81 20.17 18.38
C THR A 176 15.89 20.05 17.30
N HIS A 177 16.07 18.84 16.77
CA HIS A 177 16.98 18.53 15.67
C HIS A 177 16.16 18.07 14.47
N PRO A 178 15.45 19.01 13.80
CA PRO A 178 14.56 18.65 12.71
C PRO A 178 15.31 17.71 11.76
N GLN A 179 14.74 16.53 11.55
CA GLN A 179 15.28 15.43 10.71
C GLN A 179 16.15 14.36 11.41
N THR A 180 16.14 14.25 12.73
CA THR A 180 16.58 13.02 13.42
C THR A 180 15.40 12.06 13.60
N LEU A 181 15.61 10.78 13.27
CA LEU A 181 14.62 9.71 13.40
C LEU A 181 14.75 9.03 14.77
N PHE A 182 13.67 9.04 15.55
CA PHE A 182 13.57 8.23 16.77
C PHE A 182 12.63 7.06 16.51
N LEU A 183 13.11 5.84 16.77
CA LEU A 183 12.30 4.64 16.67
C LEU A 183 11.72 4.28 18.05
N THR A 184 10.46 3.85 18.09
CA THR A 184 9.79 3.38 19.30
C THR A 184 9.92 1.86 19.39
N PRO A 185 10.69 1.30 20.34
CA PRO A 185 10.82 -0.14 20.49
C PRO A 185 9.46 -0.76 20.75
N LYS A 186 9.18 -1.89 20.10
CA LYS A 186 7.96 -2.64 20.32
C LYS A 186 8.14 -3.57 21.52
N PRO A 187 7.29 -3.48 22.57
CA PRO A 187 7.41 -4.39 23.69
C PRO A 187 7.07 -5.82 23.27
N THR A 188 7.86 -6.77 23.76
CA THR A 188 7.62 -8.20 23.62
C THR A 188 6.23 -8.55 24.17
N PRO A 189 5.28 -9.04 23.34
CA PRO A 189 3.92 -9.30 23.81
C PRO A 189 3.89 -10.36 24.92
N SER A 190 3.18 -10.10 26.03
CA SER A 190 3.00 -11.07 27.12
C SER A 190 2.31 -12.36 26.68
N SER A 191 1.52 -12.31 25.60
CA SER A 191 0.81 -13.45 25.02
C SER A 191 1.67 -14.33 24.10
N LEU A 192 2.98 -14.12 24.03
CA LEU A 192 3.86 -14.89 23.15
C LEU A 192 3.86 -16.40 23.39
N HIS A 193 3.57 -16.84 24.62
CA HIS A 193 3.43 -18.26 24.93
C HIS A 193 2.28 -18.94 24.18
N LEU A 194 1.31 -18.17 23.67
CA LEU A 194 0.15 -18.68 22.95
C LEU A 194 0.35 -18.75 21.43
N VAL A 195 1.50 -18.30 20.93
CA VAL A 195 1.76 -18.23 19.48
C VAL A 195 2.78 -19.30 19.10
N SER A 196 2.50 -20.08 18.05
CA SER A 196 3.45 -21.10 17.59
C SER A 196 4.76 -20.44 17.14
N LYS A 197 5.85 -20.89 17.77
CA LYS A 197 7.22 -20.46 17.45
C LYS A 197 7.63 -20.96 16.08
N ARG A 198 8.45 -20.15 15.39
CA ARG A 198 8.97 -20.41 14.05
C ARG A 198 10.49 -20.35 14.04
N ASP A 199 11.11 -21.08 13.14
CA ASP A 199 12.53 -20.95 12.85
C ASP A 199 12.72 -19.91 11.75
N ILE A 200 13.86 -19.22 11.77
CA ILE A 200 14.23 -18.29 10.69
C ILE A 200 14.56 -19.11 9.44
N ILE A 201 14.06 -18.68 8.27
CA ILE A 201 14.39 -19.32 6.99
C ILE A 201 15.82 -18.93 6.62
N ASN A 202 16.66 -19.92 6.31
CA ASN A 202 18.05 -19.71 5.92
C ASN A 202 18.41 -20.69 4.78
N PRO A 203 18.83 -20.22 3.59
CA PRO A 203 19.08 -18.81 3.21
C PRO A 203 17.80 -17.96 3.13
N PRO A 204 17.91 -16.61 3.15
CA PRO A 204 16.74 -15.73 2.98
C PRO A 204 15.96 -16.05 1.69
N PRO A 205 14.60 -16.06 1.73
CA PRO A 205 13.77 -16.31 0.56
C PRO A 205 14.03 -15.32 -0.58
N GLU A 206 13.76 -15.72 -1.81
CA GLU A 206 13.96 -14.83 -2.95
C GLU A 206 12.96 -13.65 -2.96
N THR A 207 13.46 -12.48 -3.36
CA THR A 207 12.65 -11.26 -3.53
C THR A 207 12.79 -10.69 -4.94
N ARG A 208 11.88 -9.78 -5.31
CA ARG A 208 11.95 -9.04 -6.58
C ARG A 208 11.96 -7.55 -6.32
N ASN A 209 12.58 -6.78 -7.20
CA ASN A 209 12.55 -5.32 -7.16
C ASN A 209 11.40 -4.70 -7.97
N VAL A 210 10.50 -5.53 -8.49
CA VAL A 210 9.33 -5.13 -9.28
C VAL A 210 8.05 -5.72 -8.68
N ASP A 211 6.97 -4.95 -8.74
CA ASP A 211 5.66 -5.36 -8.22
C ASP A 211 5.19 -6.68 -8.84
N PRO A 212 4.94 -7.73 -8.03
CA PRO A 212 4.51 -9.03 -8.51
C PRO A 212 3.00 -9.08 -8.79
N SER A 213 2.28 -7.96 -8.83
CA SER A 213 0.83 -7.94 -9.10
C SER A 213 0.41 -8.60 -10.42
N LEU A 214 1.33 -8.73 -11.38
CA LEU A 214 1.19 -9.48 -12.64
C LEU A 214 1.45 -10.99 -12.49
N HIS A 215 2.03 -11.45 -11.39
CA HIS A 215 2.34 -12.87 -11.16
C HIS A 215 1.07 -13.73 -11.18
N GLY A 216 -0.07 -13.21 -10.72
CA GLY A 216 -1.36 -13.91 -10.80
C GLY A 216 -1.77 -14.28 -12.24
N LEU A 217 -1.31 -13.54 -13.25
CA LEU A 217 -1.58 -13.90 -14.64
C LEU A 217 -0.81 -15.14 -15.10
N ARG A 218 0.30 -15.52 -14.43
CA ARG A 218 0.98 -16.80 -14.70
C ARG A 218 0.10 -18.00 -14.35
N THR A 219 -0.79 -17.84 -13.37
CA THR A 219 -1.77 -18.88 -13.00
C THR A 219 -3.12 -18.68 -13.66
N MET A 220 -3.19 -17.81 -14.69
CA MET A 220 -4.42 -17.44 -15.41
C MET A 220 -5.55 -16.97 -14.46
N ARG A 221 -5.19 -16.29 -13.36
CA ARG A 221 -6.15 -15.79 -12.37
C ARG A 221 -5.95 -14.31 -12.11
N TYR A 222 -7.03 -13.55 -12.15
CA TYR A 222 -7.04 -12.14 -11.82
C TYR A 222 -8.06 -11.85 -10.73
N ILE A 223 -7.59 -11.91 -9.49
CA ILE A 223 -8.43 -11.67 -8.31
C ILE A 223 -8.10 -10.28 -7.75
N ARG A 224 -9.12 -9.44 -7.58
CA ARG A 224 -8.98 -8.12 -6.94
C ARG A 224 -10.13 -7.87 -5.98
N GLY A 225 -9.87 -7.03 -4.98
CA GLY A 225 -10.85 -6.66 -3.97
C GLY A 225 -11.71 -5.46 -4.38
N ALA A 226 -12.30 -4.79 -3.38
CA ALA A 226 -12.96 -3.51 -3.57
C ALA A 226 -11.92 -2.40 -3.81
N PRO A 227 -11.93 -1.65 -4.93
CA PRO A 227 -10.94 -0.58 -5.14
C PRO A 227 -11.25 0.67 -4.30
N SER A 228 -12.48 0.79 -3.76
CA SER A 228 -12.93 1.94 -2.95
C SER A 228 -13.99 1.55 -1.93
N ALA A 229 -14.37 2.50 -1.08
CA ALA A 229 -15.48 2.38 -0.14
C ALA A 229 -16.87 2.33 -0.82
N LEU A 230 -16.99 2.81 -2.07
CA LEU A 230 -18.28 2.95 -2.75
C LEU A 230 -18.68 1.76 -3.62
N VAL A 231 -18.00 0.61 -3.52
CA VAL A 231 -18.27 -0.56 -4.38
C VAL A 231 -19.72 -1.04 -4.26
N ARG A 232 -20.30 -0.95 -3.06
CA ARG A 232 -21.71 -1.29 -2.84
C ARG A 232 -22.67 -0.44 -3.67
N LEU A 233 -22.39 0.86 -3.82
CA LEU A 233 -23.29 1.82 -4.45
C LEU A 233 -22.97 2.08 -5.93
N ALA A 234 -21.69 2.08 -6.29
CA ALA A 234 -21.20 2.48 -7.60
C ALA A 234 -20.58 1.31 -8.40
N GLY A 235 -20.61 0.10 -7.83
CA GLY A 235 -20.00 -1.08 -8.44
C GLY A 235 -18.47 -1.15 -8.30
N ASN A 236 -17.91 -2.28 -8.70
CA ASN A 236 -16.47 -2.52 -8.63
C ASN A 236 -15.79 -1.99 -9.90
N ALA A 237 -14.94 -0.97 -9.78
CA ALA A 237 -14.24 -0.36 -10.91
C ALA A 237 -13.37 -1.35 -11.70
N HIS A 238 -12.90 -2.45 -11.07
CA HIS A 238 -12.23 -3.51 -11.83
C HIS A 238 -13.19 -4.14 -12.85
N ILE A 239 -14.45 -4.44 -12.51
CA ILE A 239 -15.40 -5.04 -13.46
C ILE A 239 -15.60 -4.11 -14.67
N ALA A 240 -15.84 -2.81 -14.43
CA ALA A 240 -15.99 -1.83 -15.51
C ALA A 240 -14.74 -1.73 -16.42
N ALA A 241 -13.55 -1.85 -15.85
CA ALA A 241 -12.29 -1.81 -16.60
C ALA A 241 -11.91 -3.13 -17.30
N ARG A 242 -12.80 -4.13 -17.35
CA ARG A 242 -12.55 -5.43 -18.00
C ARG A 242 -12.12 -5.32 -19.47
N PRO A 243 -12.77 -4.51 -20.34
CA PRO A 243 -12.35 -4.42 -21.73
C PRO A 243 -10.88 -3.99 -21.90
N LEU A 244 -10.41 -3.07 -21.04
CA LEU A 244 -9.01 -2.65 -21.03
C LEU A 244 -8.07 -3.77 -20.53
N ARG A 245 -8.49 -4.57 -19.53
CA ARG A 245 -7.74 -5.75 -19.08
C ARG A 245 -7.61 -6.81 -20.17
N GLN A 246 -8.66 -7.07 -20.93
CA GLN A 246 -8.61 -8.01 -22.04
C GLN A 246 -7.55 -7.60 -23.08
N ALA A 247 -7.39 -6.29 -23.29
CA ALA A 247 -6.32 -5.76 -24.13
C ALA A 247 -4.93 -5.98 -23.51
N VAL A 248 -4.79 -5.83 -22.19
CA VAL A 248 -3.54 -6.20 -21.49
C VAL A 248 -3.24 -7.68 -21.71
N TYR A 249 -4.22 -8.57 -21.53
CA TYR A 249 -4.05 -10.02 -21.73
C TYR A 249 -3.59 -10.35 -23.15
N ALA A 250 -4.18 -9.69 -24.16
CA ALA A 250 -3.79 -9.85 -25.55
C ALA A 250 -2.34 -9.36 -25.80
N ARG A 251 -1.95 -8.20 -25.27
CA ARG A 251 -0.57 -7.69 -25.38
C ARG A 251 0.46 -8.57 -24.70
N LEU A 252 0.08 -9.20 -23.59
CA LEU A 252 0.94 -10.17 -22.89
C LEU A 252 1.00 -11.53 -23.60
N GLY A 253 0.31 -11.71 -24.72
CA GLY A 253 0.33 -12.95 -25.51
C GLY A 253 -0.34 -14.14 -24.81
N LEU A 254 -1.23 -13.90 -23.84
CA LEU A 254 -1.95 -14.98 -23.18
C LEU A 254 -2.86 -15.69 -24.19
N GLN A 255 -2.82 -17.04 -24.20
CA GLN A 255 -3.55 -17.86 -25.18
C GLN A 255 -4.89 -18.41 -24.66
N GLY A 256 -5.13 -18.34 -23.35
CA GLY A 256 -6.33 -18.91 -22.72
C GLY A 256 -7.19 -17.88 -21.98
N SER A 257 -8.34 -18.34 -21.47
CA SER A 257 -9.18 -17.53 -20.57
C SER A 257 -8.48 -17.26 -19.25
N VAL A 258 -8.62 -16.02 -18.76
CA VAL A 258 -8.21 -15.64 -17.40
C VAL A 258 -9.45 -15.68 -16.51
N LEU A 259 -9.38 -16.39 -15.40
CA LEU A 259 -10.43 -16.40 -14.38
C LEU A 259 -10.37 -15.09 -13.59
N GLU A 260 -11.32 -14.19 -13.84
CA GLU A 260 -11.49 -12.96 -13.08
C GLU A 260 -12.41 -13.17 -11.89
N ARG A 261 -12.05 -12.64 -10.72
CA ARG A 261 -12.89 -12.71 -9.51
C ARG A 261 -12.88 -11.42 -8.70
N PHE A 262 -14.07 -10.86 -8.46
CA PHE A 262 -14.23 -9.57 -7.74
C PHE A 262 -15.40 -9.59 -6.76
N PRO A 263 -15.33 -8.88 -5.62
CA PRO A 263 -16.49 -8.73 -4.74
C PRO A 263 -17.47 -7.72 -5.35
N VAL A 264 -18.75 -8.09 -5.33
CA VAL A 264 -19.90 -7.27 -5.72
C VAL A 264 -20.95 -7.28 -4.61
N TRP A 265 -21.74 -6.22 -4.53
CA TRP A 265 -22.89 -6.20 -3.63
C TRP A 265 -24.11 -6.79 -4.34
N ASP A 266 -24.77 -7.73 -3.69
CA ASP A 266 -26.03 -8.32 -4.14
C ASP A 266 -27.18 -7.69 -3.36
N GLU A 267 -27.96 -6.83 -4.02
CA GLU A 267 -29.10 -6.15 -3.37
C GLU A 267 -30.24 -7.11 -3.02
N GLY A 268 -30.44 -8.19 -3.79
CA GLY A 268 -31.51 -9.15 -3.51
C GLY A 268 -31.22 -9.96 -2.25
N ALA A 269 -29.98 -10.42 -2.10
CA ALA A 269 -29.54 -11.21 -0.96
C ALA A 269 -28.96 -10.39 0.21
N GLN A 270 -28.83 -9.06 0.06
CA GLN A 270 -28.22 -8.14 1.03
C GLN A 270 -26.85 -8.63 1.55
N GLN A 271 -26.04 -9.20 0.64
CA GLN A 271 -24.74 -9.77 0.97
C GLN A 271 -23.70 -9.46 -0.10
N VAL A 272 -22.44 -9.69 0.24
CA VAL A 272 -21.35 -9.63 -0.75
C VAL A 272 -21.28 -10.97 -1.46
N ARG A 273 -21.37 -10.95 -2.78
CA ARG A 273 -21.09 -12.09 -3.66
C ARG A 273 -19.75 -11.86 -4.33
N TRP A 274 -19.02 -12.94 -4.64
CA TRP A 274 -17.88 -12.84 -5.53
C TRP A 274 -18.34 -13.17 -6.95
N ASP A 275 -18.25 -12.19 -7.83
CA ASP A 275 -18.49 -12.37 -9.26
C ASP A 275 -17.26 -13.03 -9.88
N GLU A 276 -17.46 -14.16 -10.53
CA GLU A 276 -16.41 -14.99 -11.12
C GLU A 276 -16.73 -15.24 -12.59
N GLN A 277 -15.79 -14.92 -13.49
CA GLN A 277 -15.98 -15.02 -14.93
C GLN A 277 -14.69 -15.44 -15.62
N GLU A 278 -14.78 -16.32 -16.61
CA GLU A 278 -13.70 -16.58 -17.55
C GLU A 278 -13.69 -15.52 -18.65
N VAL A 279 -12.56 -14.87 -18.82
CA VAL A 279 -12.43 -13.72 -19.72
C VAL A 279 -11.33 -13.97 -20.74
N GLN A 280 -11.68 -13.91 -22.02
CA GLN A 280 -10.75 -14.10 -23.13
C GLN A 280 -9.94 -12.82 -23.42
N PRO A 281 -8.67 -12.94 -23.84
CA PRO A 281 -7.90 -11.83 -24.42
C PRO A 281 -8.65 -11.17 -25.58
N SER A 282 -8.54 -9.85 -25.71
CA SER A 282 -9.19 -9.09 -26.80
C SER A 282 -8.46 -7.79 -27.09
N THR A 283 -8.24 -7.49 -28.37
CA THR A 283 -7.56 -6.26 -28.82
C THR A 283 -8.48 -5.05 -28.94
N ALA A 284 -9.78 -5.20 -28.64
CA ALA A 284 -10.78 -4.14 -28.85
C ALA A 284 -10.45 -2.81 -28.16
N TYR A 285 -9.74 -2.85 -27.02
CA TYR A 285 -9.35 -1.67 -26.26
C TYR A 285 -7.85 -1.36 -26.33
N ASP A 286 -7.11 -1.98 -27.25
CA ASP A 286 -5.65 -1.87 -27.33
C ASP A 286 -5.17 -0.41 -27.46
N ARG A 287 -5.84 0.38 -28.31
CA ARG A 287 -5.52 1.81 -28.51
C ARG A 287 -5.55 2.65 -27.24
N TYR A 288 -6.31 2.23 -26.22
CA TYR A 288 -6.45 2.96 -24.96
C TYR A 288 -5.31 2.67 -23.97
N LEU A 289 -4.57 1.57 -24.13
CA LEU A 289 -3.47 1.22 -23.23
C LEU A 289 -2.32 2.26 -23.28
N ASN A 290 -2.13 2.90 -24.43
CA ASN A 290 -1.14 3.97 -24.62
C ASN A 290 -1.73 5.38 -24.38
N ASN A 291 -3.02 5.48 -24.04
CA ASN A 291 -3.69 6.75 -23.75
C ASN A 291 -4.57 6.61 -22.49
N PRO A 292 -3.96 6.62 -21.30
CA PRO A 292 -4.69 6.35 -20.06
C PRO A 292 -5.82 7.34 -19.78
N ARG A 293 -5.69 8.60 -20.22
CA ARG A 293 -6.75 9.60 -20.10
C ARG A 293 -7.96 9.24 -20.95
N ALA A 294 -7.76 8.89 -22.21
CA ALA A 294 -8.85 8.44 -23.08
C ALA A 294 -9.50 7.15 -22.55
N ALA A 295 -8.69 6.24 -21.98
CA ALA A 295 -9.17 5.02 -21.35
C ALA A 295 -10.14 5.31 -20.18
N VAL A 296 -9.76 6.22 -19.27
CA VAL A 296 -10.63 6.63 -18.16
C VAL A 296 -11.94 7.24 -18.67
N ILE A 297 -11.89 8.13 -19.67
CA ILE A 297 -13.10 8.75 -20.23
C ILE A 297 -14.00 7.70 -20.88
N GLN A 298 -13.42 6.78 -21.64
CA GLN A 298 -14.16 5.71 -22.32
C GLN A 298 -14.88 4.79 -21.33
N ILE A 299 -14.23 4.45 -20.21
CA ILE A 299 -14.77 3.47 -19.24
C ILE A 299 -15.69 4.15 -18.22
N PHE A 300 -15.34 5.36 -17.77
CA PHE A 300 -15.97 6.01 -16.62
C PHE A 300 -16.59 7.38 -16.92
N GLY A 301 -16.54 7.89 -18.16
CA GLY A 301 -17.04 9.23 -18.50
C GLY A 301 -18.54 9.45 -18.24
N SER A 302 -19.33 8.37 -18.22
CA SER A 302 -20.75 8.38 -17.87
C SER A 302 -21.02 8.25 -16.36
N HIS A 303 -20.02 7.92 -15.54
CA HIS A 303 -20.24 7.74 -14.10
C HIS A 303 -20.63 9.06 -13.43
N ARG A 304 -21.55 8.99 -12.47
CA ARG A 304 -22.07 10.13 -11.71
C ARG A 304 -21.97 9.82 -10.23
N LYS A 305 -21.74 10.85 -9.42
CA LYS A 305 -21.72 10.73 -7.96
C LYS A 305 -23.12 10.31 -7.47
N PRO A 306 -23.27 9.21 -6.70
CA PRO A 306 -24.54 8.87 -6.11
C PRO A 306 -25.07 9.95 -5.15
N ASP A 307 -26.38 9.99 -4.97
CA ASP A 307 -27.02 10.86 -4.00
C ASP A 307 -26.61 10.48 -2.56
N GLY A 308 -26.61 11.46 -1.66
CA GLY A 308 -26.19 11.27 -0.26
C GLY A 308 -24.68 11.08 -0.04
N ILE A 309 -23.88 10.80 -1.07
CA ILE A 309 -22.43 10.63 -0.93
C ILE A 309 -21.69 11.96 -0.90
N SER A 310 -20.75 12.10 0.03
CA SER A 310 -19.91 13.28 0.14
C SER A 310 -18.94 13.40 -1.04
N TRP A 311 -18.55 14.63 -1.40
CA TRP A 311 -17.49 14.83 -2.39
C TRP A 311 -16.15 14.21 -1.98
N TYR A 312 -15.89 14.07 -0.68
CA TYR A 312 -14.68 13.43 -0.20
C TYR A 312 -14.65 11.94 -0.58
N GLU A 313 -15.71 11.19 -0.27
CA GLU A 313 -15.81 9.77 -0.61
C GLU A 313 -15.87 9.57 -2.13
N TRP A 314 -16.58 10.44 -2.85
CA TRP A 314 -16.62 10.39 -4.30
C TRP A 314 -15.25 10.62 -4.93
N ASN A 315 -14.47 11.59 -4.46
CA ASN A 315 -13.12 11.82 -4.98
C ASN A 315 -12.19 10.64 -4.72
N ASN A 316 -12.33 9.94 -3.59
CA ASN A 316 -11.60 8.70 -3.33
C ASN A 316 -11.99 7.58 -4.30
N HIS A 317 -13.27 7.50 -4.66
CA HIS A 317 -13.76 6.54 -5.66
C HIS A 317 -13.28 6.89 -7.08
N VAL A 318 -13.33 8.17 -7.48
CA VAL A 318 -12.76 8.65 -8.76
C VAL A 318 -11.27 8.37 -8.81
N TYR A 319 -10.52 8.64 -7.72
CA TYR A 319 -9.11 8.25 -7.62
C TYR A 319 -8.94 6.76 -7.88
N ALA A 320 -9.76 5.90 -7.26
CA ALA A 320 -9.69 4.46 -7.44
C ALA A 320 -9.94 4.04 -8.89
N MET A 321 -10.94 4.61 -9.56
CA MET A 321 -11.22 4.37 -10.99
C MET A 321 -10.01 4.70 -11.87
N HIS A 322 -9.40 5.87 -11.63
CA HIS A 322 -8.18 6.27 -12.33
C HIS A 322 -7.05 5.29 -12.03
N ALA A 323 -6.76 4.99 -10.76
CA ALA A 323 -5.68 4.09 -10.37
C ALA A 323 -5.81 2.72 -11.04
N VAL A 324 -7.02 2.13 -11.08
CA VAL A 324 -7.28 0.87 -11.80
C VAL A 324 -6.89 0.96 -13.27
N VAL A 325 -7.30 2.02 -13.97
CA VAL A 325 -6.99 2.19 -15.41
C VAL A 325 -5.50 2.42 -15.64
N LEU A 326 -4.89 3.27 -14.81
CA LEU A 326 -3.47 3.60 -14.92
C LEU A 326 -2.59 2.37 -14.67
N GLU A 327 -2.92 1.53 -13.68
CA GLU A 327 -2.25 0.24 -13.44
C GLU A 327 -2.28 -0.64 -14.70
N LEU A 328 -3.43 -0.75 -15.36
CA LEU A 328 -3.57 -1.54 -16.59
C LEU A 328 -2.81 -0.96 -17.76
N CYS A 329 -2.82 0.36 -17.93
CA CYS A 329 -2.03 1.04 -18.95
C CYS A 329 -0.53 0.87 -18.72
N LEU A 330 -0.06 0.85 -17.47
CA LEU A 330 1.34 0.56 -17.17
C LEU A 330 1.73 -0.86 -17.56
N TRP A 331 0.86 -1.84 -17.28
CA TRP A 331 1.10 -3.23 -17.67
C TRP A 331 1.08 -3.43 -19.19
N GLY A 332 0.12 -2.81 -19.88
CA GLY A 332 -0.04 -2.99 -21.32
C GLY A 332 0.86 -2.08 -22.16
N GLY A 333 1.25 -0.91 -21.66
CA GLY A 333 1.90 0.15 -22.44
C GLY A 333 3.38 -0.07 -22.75
N GLY A 334 4.03 -1.05 -22.12
CA GLY A 334 5.46 -1.35 -22.30
C GLY A 334 6.42 -0.19 -21.94
N SER A 335 5.90 0.95 -21.51
CA SER A 335 6.68 2.13 -21.18
C SER A 335 7.30 1.95 -19.79
N SER A 336 8.49 1.35 -19.76
CA SER A 336 9.30 1.14 -18.55
C SER A 336 9.67 2.42 -17.79
N ARG A 337 9.42 3.60 -18.38
CA ARG A 337 9.80 4.90 -17.79
C ARG A 337 8.72 5.56 -16.94
N LEU A 338 7.45 5.24 -17.16
CA LEU A 338 6.35 5.86 -16.39
C LEU A 338 5.95 4.93 -15.26
N CYS A 339 5.66 5.50 -14.09
CA CYS A 339 5.15 4.76 -12.94
C CYS A 339 3.78 5.29 -12.51
N LEU A 340 3.10 4.61 -11.59
CA LEU A 340 1.73 4.94 -11.19
C LEU A 340 1.63 6.35 -10.61
N MET A 341 2.62 6.78 -9.82
CA MET A 341 2.67 8.14 -9.29
C MET A 341 2.69 9.23 -10.36
N ASP A 342 3.43 9.05 -11.45
CA ASP A 342 3.53 10.07 -12.51
C ASP A 342 2.21 10.23 -13.22
N LEU A 343 1.60 9.09 -13.59
CA LEU A 343 0.30 9.06 -14.26
C LEU A 343 -0.82 9.68 -13.40
N LEU A 344 -0.82 9.42 -12.09
CA LEU A 344 -1.75 10.05 -11.17
C LEU A 344 -1.53 11.56 -11.07
N GLY A 345 -0.27 12.01 -11.14
CA GLY A 345 0.06 13.43 -11.17
C GLY A 345 -0.39 14.15 -12.44
N ASP A 346 -0.22 13.51 -13.59
CA ASP A 346 -0.73 14.01 -14.87
C ASP A 346 -2.26 14.09 -14.87
N ALA A 347 -2.93 13.04 -14.40
CA ALA A 347 -4.39 13.02 -14.30
C ALA A 347 -4.92 14.16 -13.42
N LYS A 348 -4.26 14.44 -12.28
CA LYS A 348 -4.61 15.53 -11.38
C LYS A 348 -4.40 16.91 -12.02
N ARG A 349 -3.30 17.11 -12.77
CA ARG A 349 -3.04 18.35 -13.51
C ARG A 349 -4.07 18.57 -14.62
N ALA A 350 -4.35 17.53 -15.41
CA ALA A 350 -5.34 17.59 -16.49
C ALA A 350 -6.76 17.85 -15.97
N GLY A 351 -7.14 17.25 -14.83
CA GLY A 351 -8.44 17.49 -14.21
C GLY A 351 -8.64 18.93 -13.73
N ARG A 352 -7.56 19.64 -13.34
CA ARG A 352 -7.60 21.07 -13.02
C ARG A 352 -7.79 21.94 -14.27
N ALA A 353 -7.18 21.56 -15.39
CA ALA A 353 -7.29 22.29 -16.66
C ALA A 353 -8.64 22.04 -17.37
N GLY A 354 -9.19 20.83 -17.24
CA GLY A 354 -10.40 20.41 -17.97
C GLY A 354 -11.71 20.41 -17.17
N GLY A 355 -11.73 20.88 -15.91
CA GLY A 355 -12.93 20.96 -15.08
C GLY A 355 -13.53 19.62 -14.59
N TYR A 356 -12.97 18.48 -15.01
CA TYR A 356 -13.44 17.12 -14.64
C TYR A 356 -13.29 16.79 -13.16
N LEU A 357 -12.34 17.42 -12.47
CA LEU A 357 -12.24 17.43 -11.01
C LEU A 357 -12.60 18.84 -10.55
N ARG A 358 -13.89 19.21 -10.62
CA ARG A 358 -14.38 20.46 -10.01
C ARG A 358 -13.83 20.51 -8.58
N ARG A 359 -13.14 21.63 -8.28
CA ARG A 359 -12.41 21.87 -7.03
C ARG A 359 -13.10 21.14 -5.88
N SER A 360 -12.46 20.11 -5.33
CA SER A 360 -12.83 19.64 -3.99
C SER A 360 -12.90 20.89 -3.12
N PRO A 361 -14.01 21.14 -2.41
CA PRO A 361 -14.10 22.30 -1.53
C PRO A 361 -12.85 22.32 -0.67
N ARG A 362 -12.18 23.49 -0.61
CA ARG A 362 -10.99 23.65 0.23
C ARG A 362 -11.38 23.15 1.61
N TYR A 363 -10.69 22.12 2.09
CA TYR A 363 -10.98 21.52 3.39
C TYR A 363 -11.03 22.65 4.43
N PRO A 364 -12.08 22.74 5.26
CA PRO A 364 -12.06 23.67 6.38
C PRO A 364 -10.84 23.33 7.24
N ARG A 365 -10.00 24.34 7.49
CA ARG A 365 -8.96 24.24 8.52
C ARG A 365 -9.71 24.14 9.86
N THR A 366 -9.82 22.93 10.39
CA THR A 366 -10.33 22.68 11.75
C THR A 366 -9.29 23.03 12.78
#